data_AF-A0A246JH21-F1
#
_entry.id   AF-A0A246JH21-F1
#
_cell.length_a   1.000
_cell.length_b   1.000
_cell.length_c   1.000
_cell.angle_alpha   90.00
_cell.angle_beta   90.00
_cell.angle_gamma   90.00
#
_symmetry.space_group_name_H-M   'P 1'
#
loop_
_entity.id
_entity.type
_entity.pdbx_description
1 polymer ?
#
loop_
_entity_poly.entity_id
_entity_poly.type
_entity_poly.pdbx_seq_one_letter_code
_entity_poly.pdbx_strand_id
1 'polypeptide(L)'
;MALTEIDRTAWISAYIKAQSSPQPVIADHPCWWAIERFMDLDQLDSAEDAWSAILGVLERRPAARVLQLLAAGPLEDLIHYWGPHFIERIEETARENAQFRALLNGVWQSSTSDIWSRVRRAALGDCS
;
A
#
# COMPACT_ATOMS: atom_id res chain seq x y z
N MET A 1 9.47 -16.91 3.35
CA MET A 1 8.69 -17.81 2.46
C MET A 1 7.48 -17.03 2.01
N ALA A 2 7.31 -16.82 0.70
CA ALA A 2 6.26 -15.98 0.16
C ALA A 2 4.85 -16.48 0.54
N LEU A 3 3.91 -15.55 0.78
CA LEU A 3 2.51 -15.89 1.05
C LEU A 3 1.90 -16.68 -0.11
N THR A 4 1.04 -17.64 0.24
CA THR A 4 0.23 -18.32 -0.76
C THR A 4 -0.82 -17.36 -1.35
N GLU A 5 -1.31 -17.67 -2.55
CA GLU A 5 -2.36 -16.86 -3.18
C GLU A 5 -3.66 -16.83 -2.35
N ILE A 6 -3.98 -17.93 -1.67
CA ILE A 6 -5.14 -18.04 -0.78
C ILE A 6 -4.98 -17.09 0.40
N ASP A 7 -3.81 -17.14 1.07
CA ASP A 7 -3.55 -16.30 2.25
C ASP A 7 -3.55 -14.81 1.87
N ARG A 8 -2.96 -14.45 0.73
CA ARG A 8 -2.96 -13.08 0.21
C ARG A 8 -4.38 -12.61 -0.13
N THR A 9 -5.20 -13.45 -0.74
CA THR A 9 -6.60 -13.11 -1.06
C THR A 9 -7.44 -12.90 0.19
N ALA A 10 -7.23 -13.72 1.23
CA ALA A 10 -7.86 -13.55 2.53
C ALA A 10 -7.44 -12.23 3.18
N TRP A 11 -6.15 -11.88 3.11
CA TRP A 11 -5.63 -10.62 3.63
C TRP A 11 -6.24 -9.40 2.95
N ILE A 12 -6.23 -9.36 1.61
CA ILE A 12 -6.84 -8.28 0.82
C ILE A 12 -8.31 -8.10 1.20
N SER A 13 -9.06 -9.20 1.27
CA SER A 13 -10.50 -9.17 1.55
C SER A 13 -10.79 -8.68 2.98
N ALA A 14 -10.00 -9.12 3.95
CA ALA A 14 -10.13 -8.70 5.34
C ALA A 14 -9.76 -7.23 5.54
N TYR A 15 -8.72 -6.73 4.87
CA TYR A 15 -8.34 -5.32 4.90
C TYR A 15 -9.45 -4.43 4.33
N ILE A 16 -9.98 -4.77 3.15
CA ILE A 16 -11.09 -4.02 2.54
C ILE A 16 -12.30 -4.04 3.47
N LYS A 17 -12.65 -5.19 4.04
CA LYS A 17 -13.77 -5.30 4.98
C LYS A 17 -13.57 -4.44 6.22
N ALA A 18 -12.38 -4.44 6.81
CA ALA A 18 -12.05 -3.62 7.97
C ALA A 18 -12.22 -2.12 7.65
N GLN A 19 -11.57 -1.65 6.58
CA GLN A 19 -11.54 -0.23 6.23
C GLN A 19 -12.84 0.30 5.60
N SER A 20 -13.75 -0.60 5.21
CA SER A 20 -15.09 -0.22 4.76
C SER A 20 -16.00 0.20 5.92
N SER A 21 -15.61 -0.05 7.17
CA SER A 21 -16.35 0.42 8.34
C SER A 21 -16.32 1.96 8.42
N PRO A 22 -17.46 2.61 8.73
CA PRO A 22 -17.49 4.04 8.98
C PRO A 22 -16.75 4.42 10.27
N GLN A 23 -16.65 3.50 11.22
CA GLN A 23 -15.92 3.71 12.47
C GLN A 23 -14.45 3.30 12.33
N PRO A 24 -13.53 3.94 13.06
CA PRO A 24 -12.16 3.47 13.17
C PRO A 24 -12.13 2.01 13.60
N VAL A 25 -11.31 1.21 12.90
CA VAL A 25 -11.09 -0.19 13.26
C VAL A 25 -10.13 -0.22 14.44
N ILE A 26 -10.55 -0.88 15.52
CA ILE A 26 -9.73 -1.10 16.73
C ILE A 26 -9.32 -2.56 16.82
N ALA A 27 -8.40 -2.87 17.75
CA ALA A 27 -7.83 -4.21 17.94
C ALA A 27 -8.87 -5.33 18.11
N ASP A 28 -10.04 -5.04 18.67
CA ASP A 28 -11.12 -6.01 18.88
C ASP A 28 -11.90 -6.38 17.59
N HIS A 29 -11.63 -5.71 16.47
CA HIS A 29 -12.33 -6.00 15.22
C HIS A 29 -11.87 -7.34 14.62
N PRO A 30 -12.77 -8.22 14.13
CA PRO A 30 -12.40 -9.55 13.60
C PRO A 30 -11.42 -9.53 12.42
N CYS A 31 -11.28 -8.40 11.73
CA CYS A 31 -10.34 -8.20 10.63
C CYS A 31 -9.13 -7.32 11.02
N TRP A 32 -8.91 -7.05 12.31
CA TRP A 32 -7.76 -6.26 12.78
C TRP A 32 -6.43 -6.85 12.33
N TRP A 33 -6.30 -8.18 12.33
CA TRP A 33 -5.11 -8.89 11.85
C TRP A 33 -4.65 -8.45 10.46
N ALA A 34 -5.57 -8.03 9.59
CA ALA A 34 -5.25 -7.59 8.22
C ALA A 34 -4.65 -6.18 8.20
N ILE A 35 -5.01 -5.35 9.18
CA ILE A 35 -4.42 -4.03 9.41
C ILE A 35 -3.04 -4.20 10.05
N GLU A 36 -2.97 -5.00 11.12
CA GLU A 36 -1.73 -5.30 11.84
C GLU A 36 -0.65 -5.89 10.92
N ARG A 37 -1.04 -6.77 9.99
CA ARG A 37 -0.10 -7.36 9.03
C ARG A 37 0.55 -6.32 8.09
N PHE A 38 -0.10 -5.19 7.81
CA PHE A 38 0.54 -4.10 7.06
C PHE A 38 1.53 -3.29 7.90
N MET A 39 1.47 -3.41 9.23
CA MET A 39 2.40 -2.75 10.15
C MET A 39 3.68 -3.57 10.35
N ASP A 40 3.63 -4.88 10.08
CA ASP A 40 4.77 -5.80 10.17
C ASP A 40 5.63 -5.75 8.89
N LEU A 41 6.44 -4.69 8.77
CA LEU A 41 7.36 -4.47 7.64
C LEU A 41 8.83 -4.66 8.04
N ASP A 42 9.11 -5.43 9.09
CA ASP A 42 10.46 -5.58 9.65
C ASP A 42 11.44 -6.31 8.71
N GLN A 43 10.91 -7.04 7.74
CA GLN A 43 11.70 -7.88 6.82
C GLN A 43 11.27 -7.65 5.37
N LEU A 44 12.22 -7.87 4.45
CA LEU A 44 11.97 -7.69 3.03
C LEU A 44 10.87 -8.62 2.51
N ASP A 45 10.81 -9.88 2.96
CA ASP A 45 9.73 -10.81 2.60
C ASP A 45 8.35 -10.24 2.95
N SER A 46 8.20 -9.62 4.14
CA SER A 46 6.95 -8.97 4.55
C SER A 46 6.63 -7.74 3.71
N ALA A 47 7.65 -6.97 3.31
CA ALA A 47 7.50 -5.82 2.43
C ALA A 47 7.06 -6.21 1.00
N GLU A 48 7.59 -7.31 0.46
CA GLU A 48 7.17 -7.88 -0.83
C GLU A 48 5.73 -8.40 -0.80
N ASP A 49 5.36 -9.05 0.30
CA ASP A 49 3.99 -9.49 0.57
C ASP A 49 3.03 -8.27 0.68
N ALA A 50 3.44 -7.21 1.39
CA ALA A 50 2.67 -5.98 1.52
C ALA A 50 2.50 -5.26 0.18
N TRP A 51 3.56 -5.14 -0.62
CA TRP A 51 3.47 -4.60 -1.98
C TRP A 51 2.44 -5.35 -2.83
N SER A 52 2.52 -6.68 -2.81
CA SER A 52 1.58 -7.54 -3.54
C SER A 52 0.14 -7.36 -3.05
N ALA A 53 -0.06 -7.20 -1.74
CA ALA A 53 -1.37 -6.96 -1.15
C ALA A 53 -1.92 -5.56 -1.49
N ILE A 54 -1.08 -4.51 -1.52
CA ILE A 54 -1.47 -3.15 -1.93
C ILE A 54 -2.01 -3.15 -3.35
N LEU A 55 -1.28 -3.78 -4.29
CA LEU A 55 -1.74 -3.91 -5.67
C LEU A 55 -3.05 -4.71 -5.75
N GLY A 56 -3.15 -5.81 -4.99
CA GLY A 56 -4.37 -6.61 -4.95
C GLY A 56 -5.58 -5.86 -4.36
N VAL A 57 -5.40 -5.01 -3.35
CA VAL A 57 -6.47 -4.13 -2.84
C VAL A 57 -6.88 -3.13 -3.92
N LEU A 58 -5.93 -2.49 -4.59
CA LEU A 58 -6.20 -1.54 -5.67
C LEU A 58 -6.98 -2.18 -6.83
N GLU A 59 -6.60 -3.38 -7.25
CA GLU A 59 -7.28 -4.15 -8.30
C GLU A 59 -8.75 -4.46 -7.98
N ARG A 60 -9.09 -4.63 -6.70
CA ARG A 60 -10.47 -4.85 -6.24
C ARG A 60 -11.33 -3.58 -6.27
N ARG A 61 -10.74 -2.42 -6.58
CA ARG A 61 -11.42 -1.12 -6.72
C ARG A 61 -12.41 -0.80 -5.58
N PRO A 62 -11.94 -0.81 -4.31
CA PRO A 62 -12.80 -0.52 -3.17
C PRO A 62 -13.22 0.95 -3.14
N ALA A 63 -14.09 1.31 -2.19
CA ALA A 63 -14.53 2.69 -2.00
C ALA A 63 -13.36 3.64 -1.73
N ALA A 64 -13.53 4.92 -2.09
CA ALA A 64 -12.50 5.95 -1.96
C ALA A 64 -11.88 6.05 -0.55
N ARG A 65 -12.69 5.85 0.50
CA ARG A 65 -12.21 5.80 1.90
C ARG A 65 -11.13 4.72 2.11
N VAL A 66 -11.34 3.52 1.55
CA VAL A 66 -10.37 2.42 1.66
C VAL A 66 -9.08 2.78 0.93
N LEU A 67 -9.18 3.42 -0.24
CA LEU A 67 -8.00 3.87 -1.00
C LEU A 67 -7.22 4.97 -0.28
N GLN A 68 -7.90 5.91 0.38
CA GLN A 68 -7.25 6.94 1.20
C GLN A 68 -6.47 6.31 2.37
N LEU A 69 -7.06 5.33 3.05
CA LEU A 69 -6.43 4.61 4.16
C LEU A 69 -5.32 3.67 3.69
N LEU A 70 -5.42 3.13 2.46
CA LEU A 70 -4.36 2.35 1.83
C LEU A 70 -3.14 3.22 1.51
N ALA A 71 -3.37 4.45 1.04
CA ALA A 71 -2.32 5.39 0.68
C ALA A 71 -1.59 5.95 1.90
N ALA A 72 -2.33 6.50 2.87
CA ALA A 72 -1.79 7.15 4.08
C ALA A 72 -1.38 6.17 5.19
N GLY A 73 -1.34 4.87 4.90
CA GLY A 73 -0.91 3.83 5.83
C GLY A 73 -0.02 2.84 5.08
N PRO A 74 -0.55 1.69 4.61
CA PRO A 74 0.26 0.64 3.99
C PRO A 74 1.27 1.10 2.94
N LEU A 75 0.87 1.95 1.97
CA LEU A 75 1.78 2.42 0.93
C LEU A 75 2.80 3.43 1.46
N GLU A 76 2.38 4.32 2.36
CA GLU A 76 3.26 5.27 3.04
C GLU A 76 4.32 4.59 3.89
N ASP A 77 3.92 3.59 4.68
CA ASP A 77 4.81 2.81 5.55
C ASP A 77 5.80 2.01 4.69
N LEU A 78 5.34 1.39 3.60
CA LEU A 78 6.23 0.70 2.66
C LEU A 78 7.28 1.65 2.07
N ILE A 79 6.88 2.86 1.69
CA ILE A 79 7.80 3.88 1.17
C ILE A 79 8.76 4.39 2.26
N HIS A 80 8.28 4.54 3.49
CA HIS A 80 9.06 4.98 4.63
C HIS A 80 10.22 4.01 4.89
N TYR A 81 9.89 2.72 5.09
CA TYR A 81 10.86 1.70 5.50
C TYR A 81 11.65 1.12 4.34
N TRP A 82 11.02 0.94 3.17
CA TRP A 82 11.59 0.19 2.04
C TRP A 82 11.68 1.00 0.74
N GLY A 83 11.50 2.32 0.80
CA GLY A 83 11.54 3.21 -0.35
C GLY A 83 12.70 2.94 -1.34
N PRO A 84 13.97 2.84 -0.89
CA PRO A 84 15.09 2.55 -1.78
C PRO A 84 14.97 1.23 -2.55
N HIS A 85 14.31 0.22 -1.99
CA HIS A 85 14.11 -1.08 -2.62
C HIS A 85 12.96 -1.06 -3.63
N PHE A 86 11.89 -0.30 -3.37
CA PHE A 86 10.69 -0.29 -4.20
C PHE A 86 10.61 0.86 -5.21
N ILE A 87 11.50 1.85 -5.16
CA ILE A 87 11.31 3.09 -5.92
C ILE A 87 11.21 2.90 -7.43
N GLU A 88 12.01 2.01 -8.02
CA GLU A 88 11.96 1.72 -9.45
C GLU A 88 10.61 1.08 -9.83
N ARG A 89 10.11 0.15 -9.00
CA ARG A 89 8.80 -0.50 -9.19
C ARG A 89 7.64 0.47 -9.00
N ILE A 90 7.77 1.42 -8.07
CA ILE A 90 6.78 2.50 -7.88
C ILE A 90 6.68 3.35 -9.14
N GLU A 91 7.82 3.77 -9.69
CA GLU A 91 7.87 4.57 -10.93
C GLU A 91 7.29 3.81 -12.12
N GLU A 92 7.68 2.55 -12.29
CA GLU A 92 7.16 1.68 -13.35
C GLU A 92 5.65 1.46 -13.23
N THR A 93 5.18 1.08 -12.04
CA THR A 93 3.75 0.83 -11.80
C THR A 93 2.93 2.11 -12.00
N ALA A 94 3.42 3.28 -11.58
CA ALA A 94 2.74 4.55 -11.78
C ALA A 94 2.66 4.97 -13.26
N ARG A 95 3.66 4.58 -14.07
CA ARG A 95 3.67 4.81 -15.52
C ARG A 95 2.58 3.99 -16.19
N GLU A 96 2.45 2.72 -15.81
CA GLU A 96 1.55 1.75 -16.45
C GLU A 96 0.13 1.78 -15.90
N ASN A 97 -0.05 2.13 -14.62
CA ASN A 97 -1.32 2.05 -13.92
C ASN A 97 -1.75 3.43 -13.39
N ALA A 98 -2.69 4.06 -14.10
CA ALA A 98 -3.25 5.35 -13.71
C ALA A 98 -3.97 5.34 -12.35
N GLN A 99 -4.52 4.19 -11.92
CA GLN A 99 -5.14 4.05 -10.59
C GLN A 99 -4.08 4.03 -9.49
N PHE A 100 -2.94 3.38 -9.74
CA PHE A 100 -1.80 3.39 -8.81
C PHE A 100 -1.18 4.79 -8.72
N ARG A 101 -1.03 5.47 -9.86
CA ARG A 101 -0.62 6.87 -9.89
C ARG A 101 -1.56 7.78 -9.09
N ALA A 102 -2.88 7.58 -9.20
CA ALA A 102 -3.86 8.29 -8.37
C ALA A 102 -3.70 7.95 -6.88
N LEU A 103 -3.45 6.69 -6.53
CA LEU A 103 -3.22 6.24 -5.15
C LEU A 103 -2.02 6.96 -4.51
N LEU A 104 -0.92 7.16 -5.25
CA LEU A 104 0.27 7.87 -4.77
C LEU A 104 -0.02 9.31 -4.29
N ASN A 105 -1.07 9.95 -4.81
CA ASN A 105 -1.46 11.30 -4.37
C ASN A 105 -2.04 11.34 -2.95
N GLY A 106 -2.37 10.19 -2.36
CA GLY A 106 -2.82 10.07 -0.97
C GLY A 106 -1.73 9.75 0.05
N VAL A 107 -0.49 9.54 -0.41
CA VAL A 107 0.66 9.20 0.45
C VAL A 107 1.24 10.48 1.08
N TRP A 108 1.60 10.44 2.37
CA TRP A 108 2.30 11.55 3.01
C TRP A 108 3.82 11.39 2.91
N GLN A 109 4.54 12.50 3.08
CA GLN A 109 5.99 12.49 3.03
C GLN A 109 6.57 11.71 4.21
N SER A 110 7.07 10.51 3.97
CA SER A 110 7.62 9.64 5.02
C SER A 110 9.09 9.21 4.80
N SER A 111 9.65 9.25 3.58
CA SER A 111 11.02 8.76 3.29
C SER A 111 12.10 9.86 3.16
N THR A 112 13.29 9.51 2.69
CA THR A 112 14.37 10.47 2.39
C THR A 112 13.94 11.48 1.32
N SER A 113 14.59 12.65 1.29
CA SER A 113 14.26 13.68 0.28
C SER A 113 14.40 13.20 -1.15
N ASP A 114 15.38 12.31 -1.43
CA ASP A 114 15.59 11.76 -2.76
C ASP A 114 14.42 10.85 -3.18
N ILE A 115 14.11 9.84 -2.37
CA ILE A 115 13.00 8.91 -2.60
C ILE A 115 11.67 9.66 -2.70
N TRP A 116 11.42 10.61 -1.79
CA TRP A 116 10.20 11.38 -1.83
C TRP A 116 10.07 12.24 -3.10
N SER A 117 11.18 12.80 -3.60
CA SER A 117 11.15 13.53 -4.86
C SER A 117 10.72 12.64 -6.04
N ARG A 118 11.19 11.39 -6.06
CA ARG A 118 10.86 10.38 -7.07
C ARG A 118 9.40 9.94 -6.97
N VAL A 119 8.91 9.66 -5.76
CA VAL A 119 7.49 9.35 -5.50
C VAL A 119 6.57 10.46 -6.00
N ARG A 120 6.90 11.73 -5.74
CA ARG A 120 6.10 12.86 -6.24
C ARG A 120 6.11 12.96 -7.77
N ARG A 121 7.25 12.76 -8.42
CA ARG A 121 7.33 12.74 -9.89
C ARG A 121 6.47 11.61 -10.48
N ALA A 122 6.54 10.42 -9.90
CA ALA A 122 5.71 9.28 -10.30
C ALA A 122 4.20 9.60 -10.14
N ALA A 123 3.80 10.25 -9.05
CA ALA A 123 2.41 10.66 -8.82
C ALA A 123 1.90 11.69 -9.84
N LEU A 124 2.77 12.58 -10.32
CA LEU A 124 2.46 13.60 -11.34
C LEU A 124 2.46 13.04 -12.78
N GLY A 125 3.07 11.87 -13.01
CA GLY A 125 3.24 11.29 -14.34
C GLY A 125 4.50 11.75 -15.08
N ASP A 126 5.39 12.46 -14.38
CA ASP A 126 6.66 12.98 -14.92
C ASP A 126 7.75 11.91 -14.74
N CYS A 127 7.70 10.86 -15.56
CA CYS A 127 8.76 9.85 -15.61
C CYS A 127 9.90 10.35 -16.50
N SER A 128 11.05 10.69 -15.90
CA SER A 128 12.33 10.91 -16.61
C SER A 128 12.95 9.61 -17.09
#